data_AF-A0A068LDQ7-F1
#
_entry.id   AF-A0A068LDQ7-F1
#
_cell.length_a   1.000
_cell.length_b   1.000
_cell.length_c   1.000
_cell.angle_alpha   90.00
_cell.angle_beta   90.00
_cell.angle_gamma   90.00
#
_symmetry.space_group_name_H-M   'P 1'
#
loop_
_entity.id
_entity.type
_entity.pdbx_description
1 polymer ?
#
loop_
_entity_poly.entity_id
_entity_poly.type
_entity_poly.pdbx_seq_one_letter_code
_entity_poly.pdbx_strand_id
1 'polypeptide(L)'
;MELFPYFQFFLAFLYFIAVIINLVMLYKILKSEGMDIGFFEYLFTHRSMQLKFFKILFGIQKISNKFYLKILRINFTVAMIILILGFSVVLYSIYLA
;
A
#
# COMPACT_ATOMS: atom_id res chain seq x y z
N MET A 1 -30.01 4.88 5.39
CA MET A 1 -28.94 5.70 4.76
C MET A 1 -27.82 6.08 5.74
N GLU A 2 -27.90 5.75 7.04
CA GLU A 2 -26.91 6.19 8.04
C GLU A 2 -25.64 5.32 8.13
N LEU A 3 -25.69 4.06 7.70
CA LEU A 3 -24.54 3.13 7.79
C LEU A 3 -23.43 3.43 6.77
N PHE A 4 -23.77 4.12 5.69
CA PHE A 4 -22.90 4.40 4.55
C PHE A 4 -21.62 5.18 4.92
N PRO A 5 -21.69 6.33 5.63
CA PRO A 5 -20.49 7.06 6.04
C PRO A 5 -19.58 6.24 6.98
N TYR A 6 -20.14 5.42 7.86
CA TYR A 6 -19.36 4.56 8.75
C TYR A 6 -18.65 3.43 7.99
N PHE A 7 -19.31 2.82 7.01
CA PHE A 7 -18.70 1.81 6.15
C PHE A 7 -17.55 2.40 5.33
N GLN A 8 -17.73 3.61 4.79
CA GLN A 8 -16.70 4.28 4.01
C GLN A 8 -15.50 4.71 4.87
N PHE A 9 -15.76 5.20 6.09
CA PHE A 9 -14.71 5.47 7.07
C PHE A 9 -13.95 4.19 7.44
N PHE A 10 -14.65 3.07 7.63
CA PHE A 10 -14.03 1.78 7.91
C PHE A 10 -13.14 1.30 6.77
N LEU A 11 -13.59 1.40 5.51
CA LEU A 11 -12.77 1.07 4.34
C LEU A 11 -11.53 1.97 4.25
N ALA A 12 -11.68 3.27 4.49
CA ALA A 12 -10.56 4.21 4.50
C ALA A 12 -9.53 3.87 5.60
N PHE A 13 -10.01 3.48 6.78
CA PHE A 13 -9.18 3.06 7.89
C PHE A 13 -8.40 1.75 7.59
N LEU A 14 -9.08 0.74 7.03
CA LEU A 14 -8.43 -0.49 6.60
C LEU A 14 -7.40 -0.24 5.50
N TYR A 15 -7.73 0.62 4.53
CA TYR A 15 -6.80 1.04 3.49
C TYR A 15 -5.55 1.69 4.09
N PHE A 16 -5.73 2.60 5.05
CA PHE A 16 -4.62 3.26 5.73
C PHE A 16 -3.69 2.26 6.44
N ILE A 17 -4.24 1.28 7.17
CA ILE A 17 -3.45 0.20 7.77
C ILE A 17 -2.69 -0.58 6.70
N ALA A 18 -3.33 -0.94 5.59
CA ALA A 18 -2.68 -1.67 4.51
C ALA A 18 -1.52 -0.87 3.89
N VAL A 19 -1.66 0.45 3.72
CA VAL A 19 -0.59 1.34 3.26
C VAL A 19 0.60 1.32 4.22
N ILE A 20 0.36 1.43 5.53
CA ILE A 20 1.44 1.37 6.54
C ILE A 20 2.19 0.04 6.49
N ILE A 21 1.46 -1.08 6.42
CA ILE A 21 2.09 -2.41 6.30
C ILE A 21 2.93 -2.49 5.02
N ASN A 22 2.41 -2.05 3.87
CA ASN A 22 3.17 -2.04 2.62
C ASN A 22 4.47 -1.23 2.75
N LEU A 23 4.42 -0.08 3.43
CA LEU A 23 5.56 0.79 3.62
C LEU A 23 6.62 0.15 4.53
N VAL A 24 6.21 -0.49 5.63
CA VAL A 24 7.12 -1.23 6.53
C VAL A 24 7.77 -2.41 5.80
N MET A 25 7.01 -3.15 5.01
CA MET A 25 7.51 -4.29 4.25
C MET A 25 8.51 -3.87 3.18
N LEU A 26 8.21 -2.78 2.47
CA LEU A 26 9.11 -2.18 1.49
C LEU A 26 10.41 -1.70 2.13
N TYR A 27 10.34 -1.04 3.29
CA TYR A 27 11.53 -0.65 4.03
C TYR A 27 12.40 -1.87 4.40
N LYS A 28 11.79 -2.93 4.93
CA LYS A 28 12.51 -4.17 5.29
C LYS A 28 13.20 -4.80 4.08
N ILE A 29 12.54 -4.81 2.92
CA ILE A 29 13.13 -5.30 1.67
C ILE A 29 14.34 -4.42 1.29
N LEU A 30 14.17 -3.10 1.23
CA LEU A 30 15.24 -2.20 0.83
C LEU A 30 16.43 -2.25 1.80
N LYS A 31 16.18 -2.36 3.11
CA LYS A 31 17.21 -2.57 4.12
C LYS A 31 17.98 -3.86 3.90
N SER A 32 17.29 -4.95 3.52
CA SER A 32 17.96 -6.21 3.16
C SER A 32 18.77 -6.14 1.86
N GLU A 33 18.44 -5.20 0.96
CA GLU A 33 19.17 -4.94 -0.28
C GLU A 33 20.32 -3.92 -0.12
N GLY A 34 20.70 -3.56 1.11
CA GLY A 34 21.85 -2.69 1.39
C GLY A 34 21.53 -1.19 1.48
N MET A 35 20.27 -0.83 1.72
CA MET A 35 19.89 0.57 1.99
C MET A 35 20.36 1.02 3.38
N ASP A 36 21.17 2.07 3.42
CA ASP A 36 21.84 2.58 4.63
C ASP A 36 21.13 3.75 5.33
N ILE A 37 19.86 3.98 5.02
CA ILE A 37 19.06 5.06 5.64
C ILE A 37 18.10 4.56 6.73
N GLY A 38 17.79 5.44 7.68
CA GLY A 38 16.82 5.19 8.73
C GLY A 38 15.37 5.07 8.20
N PHE A 39 14.46 4.46 8.98
CA PHE A 39 13.04 4.34 8.60
C PHE A 39 12.35 5.71 8.46
N PHE A 40 12.69 6.67 9.32
CA PHE A 40 12.14 8.02 9.24
C PHE A 40 12.68 8.80 8.04
N GLU A 41 13.98 8.75 7.76
CA GLU A 41 14.54 9.32 6.51
C GLU A 41 13.91 8.69 5.27
N TYR A 42 13.69 7.38 5.31
CA TYR A 42 13.01 6.65 4.26
C TYR A 42 11.58 7.18 4.01
N LEU A 43 10.81 7.50 5.07
CA LEU A 43 9.48 8.11 4.96
C LEU A 43 9.50 9.48 4.27
N PHE A 44 10.50 10.32 4.55
CA PHE A 44 10.59 11.67 4.00
C PHE A 44 11.22 11.73 2.60
N THR A 45 11.87 10.66 2.14
CA THR A 45 12.50 10.59 0.81
C THR A 45 11.49 10.14 -0.26
N HIS A 46 10.56 11.02 -0.62
CA HIS A 46 9.29 10.59 -1.21
C HIS A 46 9.34 10.17 -2.71
N ARG A 47 10.15 10.84 -3.56
CA ARG A 47 9.99 10.75 -5.03
C ARG A 47 10.69 9.56 -5.68
N SER A 48 11.95 9.26 -5.30
CA SER A 48 12.69 8.12 -5.88
C SER A 48 12.18 6.77 -5.34
N MET A 49 11.59 6.78 -4.14
CA MET A 49 11.09 5.58 -3.46
C MET A 49 9.81 5.04 -4.08
N GLN A 50 8.92 5.91 -4.60
CA GLN A 50 7.73 5.47 -5.32
C GLN A 50 8.09 4.65 -6.58
N LEU A 51 9.12 5.06 -7.33
CA LEU A 51 9.58 4.30 -8.49
C LEU A 51 10.24 2.97 -8.10
N LYS A 52 11.03 2.95 -7.02
CA LYS A 52 11.60 1.70 -6.48
C LYS A 52 10.52 0.74 -6.03
N PHE A 53 9.45 1.24 -5.39
CA PHE A 53 8.30 0.42 -4.99
C PHE A 53 7.72 -0.36 -6.16
N PHE A 54 7.35 0.34 -7.25
CA PHE A 54 6.78 -0.33 -8.42
C PHE A 54 7.76 -1.30 -9.07
N LYS A 55 9.04 -0.95 -9.17
CA LYS A 55 10.07 -1.86 -9.70
C LYS A 55 10.18 -3.16 -8.89
N ILE A 56 10.08 -3.07 -7.56
CA ILE A 56 10.10 -4.22 -6.66
C ILE A 56 8.81 -5.04 -6.80
N LEU A 57 7.67 -4.37 -6.81
CA LEU A 57 6.35 -5.02 -6.84
C LEU A 57 6.16 -5.84 -8.12
N PHE A 58 6.51 -5.26 -9.27
CA PHE A 58 6.46 -5.91 -10.59
C PHE A 58 7.66 -6.81 -10.91
N GLY A 59 8.63 -6.93 -9.99
CA GLY A 59 9.77 -7.83 -10.17
C GLY A 59 10.79 -7.38 -11.22
N ILE A 60 10.77 -6.09 -11.61
CA ILE A 60 11.79 -5.47 -12.46
C ILE A 60 13.14 -5.44 -11.73
N GLN A 61 13.10 -5.26 -10.40
CA GLN A 61 14.27 -5.33 -9.54
C GLN A 61 14.35 -6.72 -8.88
N LYS A 62 15.50 -7.38 -8.98
CA LYS A 62 15.77 -8.62 -8.24
C LYS A 62 15.82 -8.32 -6.75
N ILE A 63 15.08 -9.09 -5.97
CA ILE A 63 15.03 -9.03 -4.51
C ILE A 63 15.49 -10.37 -3.96
N SER A 64 16.43 -10.33 -3.03
CA SER A 64 16.93 -11.49 -2.28
C SER A 64 15.84 -12.08 -1.38
N ASN A 65 15.10 -11.24 -0.67
CA ASN A 65 14.10 -11.66 0.30
C ASN A 65 12.71 -11.92 -0.33
N LYS A 66 12.53 -13.13 -0.85
CA LYS A 66 11.28 -13.58 -1.48
C LYS A 66 10.08 -13.62 -0.52
N PHE A 67 10.31 -13.85 0.77
CA PHE A 67 9.23 -13.94 1.76
C PHE A 67 8.57 -12.58 1.98
N TYR A 68 9.36 -11.53 2.22
CA TYR A 68 8.85 -10.18 2.37
C TYR A 68 8.22 -9.65 1.09
N LEU A 69 8.77 -10.00 -0.08
CA LEU A 69 8.16 -9.67 -1.36
C LEU A 69 6.76 -10.30 -1.53
N LYS A 70 6.58 -11.55 -1.10
CA LYS A 70 5.28 -12.24 -1.17
C LYS A 70 4.25 -11.54 -0.29
N ILE A 71 4.61 -11.21 0.96
CA ILE A 71 3.74 -10.47 1.88
C ILE A 71 3.39 -9.11 1.30
N LEU A 72 4.39 -8.37 0.77
CA LEU A 72 4.17 -7.06 0.17
C LEU A 72 3.15 -7.13 -0.98
N ARG A 73 3.28 -8.11 -1.87
CA ARG A 73 2.36 -8.29 -3.00
C ARG A 73 0.94 -8.61 -2.53
N ILE A 74 0.79 -9.54 -1.59
CA ILE A 74 -0.53 -9.89 -1.04
C ILE A 74 -1.19 -8.67 -0.40
N ASN A 75 -0.47 -7.97 0.48
CA ASN A 75 -1.02 -6.81 1.18
C ASN A 75 -1.29 -5.63 0.23
N PHE A 76 -0.50 -5.47 -0.83
CA PHE A 76 -0.79 -4.53 -1.90
C PHE A 76 -2.06 -4.91 -2.68
N THR A 77 -2.24 -6.18 -3.04
CA THR A 77 -3.47 -6.65 -3.68
C THR A 77 -4.70 -6.39 -2.80
N VAL A 78 -4.60 -6.66 -1.49
CA VAL A 78 -5.67 -6.36 -0.53
C VAL A 78 -5.96 -4.85 -0.48
N ALA A 79 -4.93 -4.01 -0.44
CA ALA A 79 -5.09 -2.55 -0.48
C ALA A 79 -5.81 -2.08 -1.75
N MET A 80 -5.47 -2.67 -2.91
CA MET A 80 -6.13 -2.36 -4.19
C MET A 80 -7.59 -2.79 -4.21
N ILE A 81 -7.92 -3.95 -3.64
CA ILE A 81 -9.31 -4.41 -3.51
C ILE A 81 -10.13 -3.44 -2.64
N ILE A 82 -9.58 -3.02 -1.49
CA ILE A 82 -10.23 -2.04 -0.60
C ILE A 82 -10.43 -0.70 -1.32
N LEU A 83 -9.43 -0.24 -2.07
CA LEU A 83 -9.49 1.00 -2.83
C LEU A 83 -10.60 0.94 -3.90
N ILE A 84 -10.65 -0.13 -4.69
CA ILE A 84 -11.66 -0.33 -5.73
C ILE A 84 -13.06 -0.36 -5.11
N LEU A 85 -13.25 -1.14 -4.04
CA LEU A 85 -14.52 -1.19 -3.29
C LEU A 85 -14.93 0.20 -2.80
N GLY A 86 -14.03 0.93 -2.15
CA GLY A 86 -14.29 2.29 -1.68
C GLY A 86 -14.70 3.22 -2.81
N PHE A 87 -14.01 3.16 -3.96
CA PHE A 87 -14.32 3.98 -5.12
C PHE A 87 -15.66 3.62 -5.76
N SER A 88 -15.96 2.33 -5.90
CA SER A 88 -17.26 1.85 -6.40
C SER A 88 -18.42 2.30 -5.52
N VAL A 89 -18.23 2.26 -4.20
CA VAL A 89 -19.22 2.71 -3.21
C VAL A 89 -19.47 4.22 -3.35
N VAL A 90 -18.41 5.03 -3.48
CA VAL A 90 -18.54 6.49 -3.74
C VAL A 90 -19.27 6.75 -5.05
N LEU A 91 -18.87 6.08 -6.13
CA LEU A 91 -19.42 6.30 -7.46
C LEU A 91 -20.91 5.94 -7.52
N TYR A 92 -21.29 4.83 -6.87
CA TYR A 92 -22.68 4.39 -6.75
C TYR A 92 -23.53 5.41 -5.99
N SER A 93 -23.00 5.99 -4.92
CA SER A 93 -23.72 7.03 -4.16
C SER A 93 -23.89 8.33 -4.91
N ILE A 94 -22.93 8.72 -5.75
CA ILE A 94 -23.08 9.88 -6.65
C ILE A 94 -24.18 9.60 -7.68
N TYR A 95 -24.25 8.38 -8.22
CA TYR A 95 -25.23 8.02 -9.25
C TYR A 95 -26.68 7.96 -8.73
N LEU A 96 -26.87 7.62 -7.46
CA LEU A 96 -28.20 7.53 -6.82
C LEU A 96 -28.66 8.83 -6.15
N ALA A 97 -27.79 9.83 -6.03
CA ALA A 97 -28.08 11.15 -5.46
C ALA A 97 -28.63 12.09 -6.54
#